data_AF-A0A450TJL6-F1
#
_entry.id   AF-A0A450TJL6-F1
#
_cell.length_a   1.000
_cell.length_b   1.000
_cell.length_c   1.000
_cell.angle_alpha   90.00
_cell.angle_beta   90.00
_cell.angle_gamma   90.00
#
_symmetry.space_group_name_H-M   'P 1'
#
loop_
_entity.id
_entity.type
_entity.pdbx_description
1 polymer ?
#
loop_
_entity_poly.entity_id
_entity_poly.type
_entity_poly.pdbx_seq_one_letter_code
_entity_poly.pdbx_strand_id
1 'polypeptide(L)' 'MKDDPIVEEIRAYRSAHAARHGNDIDRIFAAIKESEKKFGTRLVNRDTAPMRTPTRRRETK' A
#
# COMPACT_ATOMS: atom_id res chain seq x y z
N MET A 1 21.11 4.26 23.19
CA MET A 1 19.77 4.36 22.58
C MET A 1 18.79 3.85 23.63
N LYS A 2 17.72 4.57 23.94
CA LYS A 2 16.71 4.08 24.89
C LYS A 2 15.86 3.02 24.19
N ASP A 3 15.69 1.87 24.83
CA ASP A 3 14.76 0.84 24.38
C ASP A 3 13.34 1.37 24.61
N ASP A 4 12.78 1.95 23.55
CA ASP A 4 11.39 2.40 23.53
C ASP A 4 10.51 1.20 23.20
N PRO A 5 9.55 0.82 24.07
CA PRO A 5 8.70 -0.35 23.83
C PRO A 5 7.94 -0.28 22.50
N ILE A 6 7.58 0.92 22.02
CA ILE A 6 6.91 1.08 20.72
C ILE A 6 7.88 0.78 19.56
N VAL A 7 9.14 1.22 19.69
CA VAL A 7 10.15 0.99 18.66
C VAL A 7 10.45 -0.50 18.52
N GLU A 8 10.54 -1.22 19.63
CA GLU A 8 10.80 -2.66 19.62
C GLU A 8 9.63 -3.45 19.01
N GLU A 9 8.38 -3.07 19.29
CA GLU A 9 7.21 -3.68 18.65
C GLU A 9 7.25 -3.48 17.12
N ILE A 10 7.50 -2.24 16.67
CA ILE A 10 7.59 -1.94 15.24
C ILE A 10 8.75 -2.69 14.58
N ARG A 11 9.89 -2.82 15.25
CA ARG A 11 11.03 -3.61 14.76
C ARG A 11 10.69 -5.08 14.64
N ALA A 12 10.05 -5.67 15.64
CA ALA A 12 9.61 -7.06 15.61
C ALA A 12 8.65 -7.31 14.44
N TYR A 13 7.65 -6.44 14.27
CA TYR A 13 6.69 -6.55 13.17
C TYR A 13 7.35 -6.43 11.80
N ARG A 14 8.23 -5.44 11.60
CA ARG A 14 8.97 -5.25 10.34
C ARG A 14 9.88 -6.44 10.02
N SER A 15 10.58 -6.96 11.03
CA SER A 15 11.47 -8.11 10.86
C SER A 15 10.68 -9.37 10.49
N ALA A 16 9.56 -9.62 11.18
CA ALA A 16 8.68 -10.74 10.86
C ALA A 16 8.09 -10.63 9.45
N HIS A 17 7.70 -9.43 9.01
CA HIS A 17 7.22 -9.19 7.66
C HIS A 17 8.31 -9.42 6.61
N ALA A 18 9.50 -8.84 6.80
CA ALA A 18 10.63 -9.01 5.89
C ALA A 18 11.08 -10.48 5.78
N ALA A 19 11.07 -11.22 6.90
CA ALA A 19 11.41 -12.65 6.92
C ALA A 19 10.48 -13.50 6.03
N ARG A 20 9.18 -13.15 5.92
CA ARG A 20 8.24 -13.83 5.00
C ARG A 20 8.66 -13.70 3.54
N HIS A 21 9.42 -12.68 3.21
CA HIS A 21 9.95 -12.41 1.87
C HIS A 21 11.45 -12.73 1.77
N GLY A 22 12.03 -13.43 2.75
CA GLY A 22 13.45 -13.78 2.76
C GLY A 22 14.39 -12.59 2.96
N ASN A 23 13.90 -11.49 3.55
CA ASN A 23 14.60 -10.21 3.68
C ASN A 23 15.05 -9.61 2.33
N ASP A 24 14.39 -9.99 1.24
CA ASP A 24 14.65 -9.50 -0.11
C ASP A 24 13.70 -8.34 -0.43
N ILE A 25 14.28 -7.15 -0.64
CA ILE A 25 13.51 -5.93 -0.87
C ILE A 25 12.71 -5.97 -2.18
N ASP A 26 13.24 -6.62 -3.21
CA ASP A 26 12.59 -6.71 -4.51
C ASP A 26 11.35 -7.60 -4.42
N ARG A 27 11.43 -8.68 -3.61
CA ARG A 27 10.29 -9.56 -3.34
C ARG A 27 9.20 -8.89 -2.52
N ILE A 28 9.57 -8.09 -1.51
CA ILE A 28 8.61 -7.32 -0.72
C ILE A 28 7.88 -6.32 -1.64
N PHE A 29 8.62 -5.59 -2.46
CA PHE A 29 8.05 -4.63 -3.40
C PHE A 29 7.10 -5.31 -4.41
N ALA A 30 7.52 -6.43 -5.00
CA ALA A 30 6.70 -7.20 -5.93
C ALA A 30 5.38 -7.67 -5.28
N ALA A 31 5.44 -8.19 -4.05
CA ALA A 31 4.26 -8.62 -3.31
C ALA A 31 3.28 -7.47 -3.02
N ILE A 32 3.80 -6.29 -2.64
CA ILE A 32 2.97 -5.10 -2.45
C ILE A 32 2.31 -4.71 -3.78
N LYS A 33 3.07 -4.66 -4.89
CA LYS A 33 2.53 -4.31 -6.21
C LYS A 33 1.46 -5.30 -6.70
N GLU A 34 1.61 -6.58 -6.41
CA GLU A 34 0.59 -7.58 -6.71
C GLU A 34 -0.68 -7.35 -5.90
N SER A 35 -0.55 -7.04 -4.60
CA SER A 35 -1.68 -6.73 -3.73
C SER A 35 -2.43 -5.47 -4.22
N GLU A 36 -1.72 -4.43 -4.65
CA GLU A 36 -2.30 -3.21 -5.22
C GLU A 36 -3.11 -3.51 -6.48
N LYS A 37 -2.62 -4.39 -7.36
CA LYS A 37 -3.37 -4.80 -8.57
C LYS A 37 -4.63 -5.59 -8.22
N LYS A 38 -4.54 -6.50 -7.25
CA LYS A 38 -5.65 -7.38 -6.84
C LYS A 38 -6.77 -6.61 -6.15
N PHE A 39 -6.43 -5.66 -5.28
CA PHE A 39 -7.40 -4.94 -4.45
C PHE A 39 -7.68 -3.51 -4.94
N GLY A 40 -6.94 -3.03 -5.94
CA GLY A 40 -7.11 -1.70 -6.53
C GLY A 40 -7.13 -0.60 -5.46
N THR A 41 -8.17 0.22 -5.47
CA THR A 41 -8.39 1.30 -4.49
C THR A 41 -8.86 0.82 -3.11
N ARG A 42 -9.25 -0.46 -2.95
CA ARG A 42 -9.84 -0.99 -1.70
C ARG A 42 -8.82 -1.51 -0.69
N LEU A 43 -7.52 -1.34 -0.93
CA LEU A 43 -6.49 -1.81 0.00
C LEU A 43 -6.53 -1.06 1.33
N VAL A 44 -7.07 0.15 1.32
CA VAL A 44 -7.43 0.93 2.51
C VAL A 44 -8.86 1.41 2.36
N ASN A 45 -9.67 1.29 3.41
CA ASN A 45 -10.99 1.93 3.46
C ASN A 45 -10.77 3.44 3.54
N ARG A 46 -10.81 4.10 2.37
CA ARG A 46 -10.96 5.54 2.28
C ARG A 46 -12.41 5.79 1.87
N ASP A 47 -13.11 6.64 2.61
CA ASP A 47 -14.40 7.20 2.21
C ASP A 47 -14.20 8.18 1.03
N THR A 48 -13.61 7.71 -0.07
CA THR A 48 -13.46 8.49 -1.29
C THR A 48 -14.68 8.24 -2.15
N ALA A 49 -15.65 9.17 -2.11
CA ALA A 49 -16.65 9.26 -3.15
C ALA A 49 -15.92 9.33 -4.51
N PRO A 50 -16.34 8.57 -5.53
CA PRO A 50 -15.70 8.62 -6.84
C PRO A 50 -15.89 10.03 -7.41
N MET A 51 -14.79 10.78 -7.52
CA MET A 51 -14.79 12.10 -8.15
C MET A 51 -15.14 11.89 -9.62
N ARG A 52 -16.40 12.13 -9.99
CA ARG A 52 -16.86 12.12 -11.39
C ARG A 52 -16.15 13.27 -12.10
N THR A 53 -15.10 12.96 -12.86
CA THR A 53 -14.51 13.94 -13.78
C THR A 53 -15.56 14.29 -14.84
N PRO A 54 -15.89 15.58 -15.06
CA PRO A 54 -16.88 15.94 -16.07
C PRO A 54 -16.34 15.55 -17.45
N THR A 55 -17.09 14.71 -18.15
CA THR A 55 -16.85 14.36 -19.55
C THR A 55 -16.99 15.63 -20.39
N ARG A 56 -15.87 16.12 -20.92
CA ARG A 56 -15.84 17.24 -21.86
C ARG A 56 -16.65 16.83 -23.11
N ARG A 57 -17.88 17.31 -23.24
CA ARG A 57 -18.68 17.21 -24.47
C ARG A 57 -17.85 17.81 -25.61
N ARG A 58 -17.48 17.01 -26.61
CA ARG A 58 -16.94 17.54 -27.86
C ARG A 58 -18.12 18.22 -28.58
N GLU A 59 -18.07 19.54 -28.66
CA GLU A 59 -18.94 20.28 -29.57
C GLU A 59 -18.51 19.95 -31.00
N THR A 60 -19.39 19.30 -31.75
CA THR A 60 -19.30 19.18 -33.20
C THR A 60 -19.75 20.49 -33.83
N LYS A 61 -18.89 21.11 -34.62
CA LYS A 61 -19.27 22.12 -35.61
C LYS A 61 -18.62 21.76 -36.94
#